data_AF-A8XRF1-F1
#
_entry.id   AF-A8XRF1-F1
#
_cell.length_a   1.000
_cell.length_b   1.000
_cell.length_c   1.000
_cell.angle_alpha   90.00
_cell.angle_beta   90.00
_cell.angle_gamma   90.00
#
_symmetry.space_group_name_H-M   'P 1'
#
loop_
_entity.id
_entity.type
_entity.pdbx_description
1 polymer ?
#
loop_
_entity_poly.entity_id
_entity_poly.type
_entity_poly.pdbx_seq_one_letter_code
_entity_poly.pdbx_strand_id
1 'polypeptide(L)'
;MISKVVFVALLAIATVHAKPGGRRSPPCGIPPFLDSLPEDAQEKINDIWKDYKEGDKCYEEQGLTREVIDALPKDARKNLHKRPTLPFLKGLPKETLAKFEEIFKDKSIKWSEKPEKIEALAEKELSGDNLKKFKEFKEKKEKEDKEYKEKESKLSDEAKTAHEKIEALNKQKFEILGDLSEKAKEELFDLWRSRPHFRGGRHGGKH
;
A
#
# COMPACT_ATOMS: atom_id res chain seq x y z
N MET A 1 -33.06 -31.82 -51.89
CA MET A 1 -31.93 -32.11 -50.98
C MET A 1 -31.39 -30.78 -50.51
N ILE A 2 -31.63 -30.46 -49.24
CA ILE A 2 -31.69 -29.10 -48.69
C ILE A 2 -30.33 -28.64 -48.13
N SER A 3 -29.96 -27.43 -48.51
CA SER A 3 -29.06 -26.43 -47.91
C SER A 3 -27.75 -26.83 -47.24
N LYS A 4 -26.66 -26.32 -47.83
CA LYS A 4 -25.37 -26.07 -47.17
C LYS A 4 -25.53 -24.92 -46.17
N VAL A 5 -25.46 -25.21 -44.87
CA VAL A 5 -25.41 -24.20 -43.81
C VAL A 5 -23.94 -23.88 -43.56
N VAL A 6 -23.51 -22.70 -43.98
CA VAL A 6 -22.19 -22.14 -43.64
C VAL A 6 -22.32 -21.41 -42.31
N PHE A 7 -21.82 -22.03 -41.24
CA PHE A 7 -21.68 -21.38 -39.94
C PHE A 7 -20.44 -20.49 -39.96
N VAL A 8 -20.63 -19.19 -40.19
CA VAL A 8 -19.60 -18.17 -39.94
C VAL A 8 -19.66 -17.82 -38.46
N ALA A 9 -18.75 -18.39 -37.68
CA ALA A 9 -18.55 -18.01 -36.28
C ALA A 9 -17.86 -16.63 -36.24
N LEU A 10 -18.65 -15.58 -36.00
CA LEU A 10 -18.17 -14.25 -35.67
C LEU A 10 -17.55 -14.28 -34.27
N LEU A 11 -16.21 -14.34 -34.22
CA LEU A 11 -15.44 -14.07 -33.01
C LEU A 11 -15.53 -12.57 -32.70
N ALA A 12 -16.44 -12.20 -31.79
CA ALA A 12 -16.45 -10.89 -31.16
C ALA A 12 -15.24 -10.80 -30.21
N ILE A 13 -14.13 -10.24 -30.69
CA ILE A 13 -12.99 -9.88 -29.85
C ILE A 13 -13.42 -8.68 -29.00
N ALA A 14 -13.86 -8.94 -27.78
CA ALA A 14 -14.02 -7.91 -26.76
C ALA A 14 -12.62 -7.37 -26.42
N THR A 15 -12.26 -6.22 -26.99
CA THR A 15 -11.05 -5.50 -26.61
C THR A 15 -11.26 -4.90 -25.22
N VAL A 16 -10.88 -5.68 -24.19
CA VAL A 16 -10.73 -5.16 -22.83
C VAL A 16 -9.62 -4.11 -22.88
N HIS A 17 -10.01 -2.84 -22.97
CA HIS A 17 -9.09 -1.73 -22.78
C HIS A 17 -8.66 -1.74 -21.31
N ALA A 18 -7.61 -2.50 -21.01
CA ALA A 18 -6.90 -2.37 -19.75
C ALA A 18 -6.35 -0.95 -19.69
N LYS A 19 -6.96 -0.08 -18.86
CA LYS A 19 -6.36 1.21 -18.53
C LYS A 19 -4.97 0.92 -17.95
N PRO A 20 -3.89 1.49 -18.51
CA PRO A 20 -2.56 1.28 -17.99
C PRO A 20 -2.53 1.75 -16.53
N GLY A 21 -1.88 0.95 -15.68
CA GLY A 21 -1.79 1.15 -14.24
C GLY A 21 -1.08 2.44 -13.84
N GLY A 22 -1.75 3.57 -14.02
CA GLY A 22 -1.41 4.80 -13.32
C GLY A 22 -1.57 4.58 -11.82
N ARG A 23 -0.70 5.20 -11.01
CA ARG A 23 -0.88 5.26 -9.56
C ARG A 23 -2.33 5.69 -9.29
N ARG A 24 -3.12 4.85 -8.60
CA ARG A 24 -4.47 5.23 -8.20
C ARG A 24 -4.34 6.55 -7.44
N SER A 25 -4.99 7.61 -7.92
CA SER A 25 -5.10 8.84 -7.15
C SER A 25 -5.63 8.48 -5.77
N PRO A 26 -5.16 9.16 -4.70
CA PRO A 26 -5.74 8.99 -3.38
C PRO A 26 -7.27 9.09 -3.46
N PRO A 27 -8.02 8.32 -2.66
CA PRO A 27 -9.46 8.49 -2.60
C PRO A 27 -9.77 9.95 -2.23
N CYS A 28 -10.88 10.48 -2.76
CA CYS A 28 -11.38 11.78 -2.32
C CYS A 28 -11.92 11.67 -0.89
N GLY A 29 -11.70 12.72 -0.11
CA GLY A 29 -12.08 12.82 1.30
C GLY A 29 -10.88 13.10 2.19
N ILE A 30 -11.18 13.27 3.49
CA ILE A 30 -10.18 13.55 4.51
C ILE A 30 -9.09 12.47 4.49
N PRO A 31 -7.79 12.86 4.47
CA PRO A 31 -6.70 11.90 4.43
C PRO A 31 -6.72 10.97 5.66
N PRO A 32 -6.49 9.65 5.48
CA PRO A 32 -6.56 8.66 6.57
C PRO A 32 -5.44 8.79 7.61
N PHE A 33 -4.50 9.72 7.41
CA PHE A 33 -3.36 10.00 8.29
C PHE A 33 -3.50 11.35 9.02
N LEU A 34 -4.65 12.02 8.92
CA LEU A 34 -4.88 13.35 9.51
C LEU A 34 -4.43 13.41 10.98
N ASP A 35 -4.86 12.44 11.80
CA ASP A 35 -4.54 12.38 13.24
C ASP A 35 -3.04 12.25 13.56
N SER A 36 -2.20 11.94 12.56
CA SER A 36 -0.75 11.82 12.71
C SER A 36 0.00 13.13 12.42
N LEU A 37 -0.72 14.19 12.05
CA LEU A 37 -0.18 15.51 11.75
C LEU A 37 -0.17 16.43 12.98
N PRO A 38 0.69 17.45 13.00
CA PRO A 38 0.58 18.57 13.94
C PRO A 38 -0.81 19.21 13.92
N GLU A 39 -1.31 19.69 15.06
CA GLU A 39 -2.67 20.26 15.19
C GLU A 39 -2.95 21.37 14.17
N ASP A 40 -1.96 22.24 13.91
CA ASP A 40 -2.08 23.33 12.94
C ASP A 40 -2.29 22.83 11.50
N ALA A 41 -1.68 21.69 11.16
CA ALA A 41 -1.84 21.05 9.86
C ALA A 41 -3.15 20.27 9.79
N GLN A 42 -3.61 19.70 10.90
CA GLN A 42 -4.93 19.06 10.97
C GLN A 42 -6.04 20.09 10.72
N GLU A 43 -5.97 21.24 11.39
CA GLU A 43 -6.94 22.33 11.23
C GLU A 43 -7.00 22.82 9.78
N LYS A 44 -5.83 23.10 9.16
CA LYS A 44 -5.76 23.52 7.75
C LYS A 44 -6.36 22.49 6.79
N ILE A 45 -6.09 21.20 7.02
CA ILE A 45 -6.64 20.15 6.16
C ILE A 45 -8.15 20.02 6.38
N ASN A 46 -8.64 20.06 7.62
CA ASN A 46 -10.09 20.08 7.86
C ASN A 46 -10.76 21.27 7.15
N ASP A 47 -10.13 22.44 7.17
CA ASP A 47 -10.62 23.63 6.47
C ASP A 47 -10.65 23.49 4.95
N ILE A 48 -9.66 22.81 4.36
CA ILE A 48 -9.64 22.50 2.92
C ILE A 48 -10.81 21.59 2.52
N TRP A 49 -11.12 20.60 3.36
CA TRP A 49 -12.14 19.58 3.05
C TRP A 49 -13.54 19.92 3.58
N LYS A 50 -13.73 21.04 4.29
CA LYS A 50 -15.01 21.37 4.98
C LYS A 50 -16.22 21.49 4.05
N ASP A 51 -15.99 21.97 2.83
CA ASP A 51 -17.05 22.23 1.83
C ASP A 51 -17.14 21.12 0.77
N TYR A 52 -16.27 20.10 0.85
CA TYR A 52 -16.23 18.99 -0.10
C TYR A 52 -17.46 18.08 0.05
N LYS A 53 -18.00 17.63 -1.07
CA LYS A 53 -19.15 16.72 -1.13
C LYS A 53 -18.77 15.39 -1.75
N GLU A 54 -19.25 14.30 -1.15
CA GLU A 54 -18.97 12.96 -1.64
C GLU A 54 -19.49 12.78 -3.08
N GLY A 55 -18.59 12.37 -3.98
CA GLY A 55 -18.87 12.20 -5.40
C GLY A 55 -18.32 13.31 -6.29
N ASP A 56 -17.94 14.46 -5.72
CA ASP A 56 -17.31 15.55 -6.47
C ASP A 56 -15.83 15.26 -6.77
N LYS A 57 -15.30 15.99 -7.76
CA LYS A 57 -13.87 15.92 -8.09
C LYS A 57 -13.08 16.70 -7.05
N CYS A 58 -12.19 16.01 -6.34
CA CYS A 58 -11.42 16.58 -5.24
C CYS A 58 -9.98 17.05 -5.61
N TYR A 59 -9.74 17.44 -6.86
CA TYR A 59 -8.37 17.71 -7.33
C TYR A 59 -7.73 18.92 -6.63
N GLU A 60 -8.54 19.91 -6.29
CA GLU A 60 -8.09 21.14 -5.64
C GLU A 60 -7.75 20.88 -4.18
N GLU A 61 -8.64 20.21 -3.47
CA GLU A 61 -8.48 19.79 -2.08
C GLU A 61 -7.27 18.88 -1.91
N GLN A 62 -7.07 17.94 -2.84
CA GLN A 62 -5.86 17.11 -2.89
C GLN A 62 -4.59 17.93 -3.14
N GLY A 63 -4.67 18.94 -4.01
CA GLY A 63 -3.56 19.87 -4.29
C GLY A 63 -3.17 20.66 -3.04
N LEU A 64 -4.13 21.33 -2.42
CA LEU A 64 -3.94 22.13 -1.21
C LEU A 64 -3.48 21.28 -0.01
N THR A 65 -4.05 20.08 0.16
CA THR A 65 -3.60 19.12 1.18
C THR A 65 -2.11 18.77 0.98
N ARG A 66 -1.69 18.62 -0.28
CA ARG A 66 -0.29 18.33 -0.60
C ARG A 66 0.62 19.51 -0.29
N GLU A 67 0.19 20.74 -0.55
CA GLU A 67 0.96 21.94 -0.17
C GLU A 67 1.15 22.05 1.34
N VAL A 68 0.08 21.79 2.12
CA VAL A 68 0.18 21.73 3.59
C VAL A 68 1.21 20.69 4.01
N ILE A 69 1.15 19.49 3.44
CA ILE A 69 2.10 18.40 3.74
C ILE A 69 3.53 18.78 3.35
N ASP A 70 3.75 19.34 2.16
CA ASP A 70 5.07 19.67 1.65
C ASP A 70 5.73 20.81 2.46
N ALA A 71 4.93 21.71 3.04
CA ALA A 71 5.37 22.78 3.93
C ALA A 71 5.76 22.28 5.34
N LEU A 72 5.38 21.06 5.73
CA LEU A 72 5.70 20.53 7.05
C LEU A 72 7.21 20.36 7.27
N PRO A 73 7.69 20.55 8.52
CA PRO A 73 9.03 20.15 8.92
C PRO A 73 9.36 18.71 8.52
N LYS A 74 10.63 18.44 8.20
CA LYS A 74 11.07 17.12 7.70
C LYS A 74 10.70 15.99 8.68
N ASP A 75 10.80 16.24 9.97
CA ASP A 75 10.43 15.32 11.06
C ASP A 75 8.92 15.06 11.13
N ALA A 76 8.08 16.09 10.97
CA ALA A 76 6.62 15.92 10.87
C ALA A 76 6.24 15.10 9.61
N ARG A 77 6.89 15.36 8.47
CA ARG A 77 6.69 14.54 7.25
C ARG A 77 7.18 13.10 7.40
N LYS A 78 8.24 12.85 8.16
CA LYS A 78 8.70 11.49 8.46
C LYS A 78 7.62 10.69 9.19
N ASN A 79 6.80 11.33 10.02
CA ASN A 79 5.71 10.65 10.73
C ASN A 79 4.57 10.20 9.80
N LEU A 80 4.31 10.92 8.70
CA LEU A 80 3.32 10.52 7.69
C LEU A 80 3.66 9.21 6.96
N HIS A 81 4.94 8.88 6.90
CA HIS A 81 5.44 7.67 6.24
C HIS A 81 5.62 6.50 7.21
N LYS A 82 5.36 6.71 8.51
CA LYS A 82 5.30 5.60 9.45
C LYS A 82 4.13 4.72 9.02
N ARG A 83 4.41 3.42 8.84
CA ARG A 83 3.34 2.46 8.56
C ARG A 83 2.29 2.60 9.66
N PRO A 84 0.99 2.65 9.30
CA PRO A 84 -0.07 2.65 10.30
C PRO A 84 0.18 1.52 11.30
N THR A 85 0.09 1.83 12.58
CA THR A 85 0.21 0.84 13.64
C THR A 85 -0.79 -0.28 13.38
N LEU A 86 -0.34 -1.54 13.50
CA LEU A 86 -1.21 -2.68 13.26
C LEU A 86 -2.45 -2.59 14.17
N PRO A 87 -3.66 -2.92 13.70
CA PRO A 87 -4.89 -2.71 14.46
C PRO A 87 -4.86 -3.35 15.86
N PHE A 88 -4.25 -4.52 15.99
CA PHE A 88 -4.12 -5.26 17.25
C PHE A 88 -3.05 -4.71 18.20
N LEU A 89 -2.21 -3.79 17.74
CA LEU A 89 -1.19 -3.10 18.55
C LEU A 89 -1.65 -1.70 19.00
N LYS A 90 -2.77 -1.18 18.48
CA LYS A 90 -3.26 0.14 18.83
C LYS A 90 -3.62 0.22 20.32
N GLY A 91 -3.10 1.24 21.01
CA GLY A 91 -3.38 1.52 22.42
C GLY A 91 -2.62 0.67 23.43
N LEU A 92 -1.70 -0.20 23.01
CA LEU A 92 -0.88 -0.98 23.93
C LEU A 92 0.19 -0.12 24.64
N PRO A 93 0.61 -0.52 25.86
CA PRO A 93 1.75 0.08 26.54
C PRO A 93 3.02 0.02 25.69
N LYS A 94 3.87 1.05 25.81
CA LYS A 94 5.15 1.14 25.06
C LYS A 94 6.04 -0.08 25.26
N GLU A 95 6.04 -0.66 26.45
CA GLU A 95 6.81 -1.87 26.77
C GLU A 95 6.36 -3.08 25.95
N THR A 96 5.05 -3.33 25.88
CA THR A 96 4.49 -4.40 25.05
C THR A 96 4.75 -4.15 23.56
N LEU A 97 4.60 -2.90 23.09
CA LEU A 97 4.90 -2.53 21.71
C LEU A 97 6.37 -2.80 21.34
N ALA A 98 7.30 -2.50 22.25
CA ALA A 98 8.72 -2.71 22.02
C ALA A 98 9.05 -4.18 21.72
N LYS A 99 8.38 -5.14 22.38
CA LYS A 99 8.55 -6.58 22.11
C LYS A 99 8.18 -6.95 20.68
N PHE A 100 7.09 -6.39 20.14
CA PHE A 100 6.71 -6.61 18.74
C PHE A 100 7.68 -5.91 17.78
N GLU A 101 8.10 -4.68 18.09
CA GLU A 101 9.07 -3.96 17.29
C GLU A 101 10.42 -4.68 17.19
N GLU A 102 10.85 -5.35 18.25
CA GLU A 102 12.07 -6.15 18.27
C GLU A 102 12.00 -7.25 17.20
N ILE A 103 10.91 -8.02 17.14
CA ILE A 103 10.71 -9.05 16.10
C ILE A 103 10.67 -8.42 14.70
N PHE A 104 10.01 -7.28 14.54
CA PHE A 104 9.92 -6.60 13.25
C PHE A 104 11.29 -6.10 12.77
N LYS A 105 12.10 -5.55 13.67
CA LYS A 105 13.41 -4.94 13.36
C LYS A 105 14.54 -5.96 13.33
N ASP A 106 14.37 -7.11 13.96
CA ASP A 106 15.39 -8.15 13.97
C ASP A 106 15.64 -8.65 12.54
N LYS A 107 16.87 -8.40 12.07
CA LYS A 107 17.36 -8.78 10.75
C LYS A 107 17.80 -10.24 10.69
N SER A 108 18.06 -10.88 11.85
CA SER A 108 18.43 -12.29 11.94
C SER A 108 17.23 -13.22 11.66
N ILE A 109 16.01 -12.72 11.87
CA ILE A 109 14.77 -13.45 11.62
C ILE A 109 14.38 -13.29 10.16
N LYS A 110 14.30 -14.41 9.44
CA LYS A 110 13.82 -14.40 8.05
C LYS A 110 12.38 -13.89 7.99
N TRP A 111 12.06 -13.17 6.93
CA TRP A 111 10.73 -12.59 6.74
C TRP A 111 9.60 -13.63 6.83
N SER A 112 9.83 -14.85 6.34
CA SER A 112 8.88 -15.97 6.40
C SER A 112 8.62 -16.50 7.81
N GLU A 113 9.55 -16.31 8.75
CA GLU A 113 9.46 -16.80 10.13
C GLU A 113 8.88 -15.74 11.08
N LYS A 114 8.84 -14.47 10.65
CA LYS A 114 8.28 -13.37 11.45
C LYS A 114 6.80 -13.58 11.81
N PRO A 115 5.92 -14.04 10.90
CA PRO A 115 4.51 -14.28 11.23
C PRO A 115 4.32 -15.23 12.41
N GLU A 116 5.02 -16.35 12.43
CA GLU A 116 4.94 -17.35 13.50
C GLU A 116 5.41 -16.77 14.84
N LYS A 117 6.50 -16.01 14.84
CA LYS A 117 7.01 -15.36 16.06
C LYS A 117 6.09 -14.26 16.58
N ILE A 118 5.47 -13.49 15.67
CA ILE A 118 4.47 -12.48 16.03
C ILE A 118 3.23 -13.15 16.60
N GLU A 119 2.80 -14.28 16.05
CA GLU A 119 1.67 -15.04 16.55
C GLU A 119 1.93 -15.57 17.96
N ALA A 120 3.07 -16.23 18.19
CA ALA A 120 3.44 -16.70 19.52
C ALA A 120 3.52 -15.56 20.55
N LEU A 121 4.06 -14.39 20.15
CA LEU A 121 4.09 -13.21 21.02
C LEU A 121 2.69 -12.65 21.27
N ALA A 122 1.83 -12.63 20.24
CA ALA A 122 0.47 -12.12 20.33
C ALA A 122 -0.40 -12.97 21.27
N GLU A 123 -0.29 -14.29 21.20
CA GLU A 123 -1.01 -15.20 22.10
C GLU A 123 -0.55 -15.08 23.55
N LYS A 124 0.72 -14.70 23.77
CA LYS A 124 1.31 -14.53 25.10
C LYS A 124 1.00 -13.17 25.73
N GLU A 125 1.12 -12.09 24.95
CA GLU A 125 1.13 -10.72 25.49
C GLU A 125 -0.18 -9.96 25.27
N LEU A 126 -1.00 -10.35 24.28
CA LEU A 126 -2.26 -9.67 24.01
C LEU A 126 -3.39 -10.32 24.80
N SER A 127 -4.32 -9.49 25.24
CA SER A 127 -5.55 -9.92 25.91
C SER A 127 -6.74 -9.05 25.48
N GLY A 128 -7.95 -9.48 25.83
CA GLY A 128 -9.18 -8.74 25.55
C GLY A 128 -9.34 -8.32 24.09
N ASP A 129 -9.62 -7.03 23.87
CA ASP A 129 -9.87 -6.46 22.55
C ASP A 129 -8.68 -6.55 21.60
N ASN A 130 -7.44 -6.46 22.10
CA ASN A 130 -6.25 -6.53 21.27
C ASN A 130 -6.03 -7.95 20.73
N LEU A 131 -6.29 -8.98 21.55
CA LEU A 131 -6.23 -10.37 21.11
C LEU A 131 -7.34 -10.69 20.10
N LYS A 132 -8.54 -10.15 20.31
CA LYS A 132 -9.64 -10.27 19.34
C LYS A 132 -9.26 -9.66 17.99
N LYS A 133 -8.74 -8.43 17.98
CA LYS A 133 -8.24 -7.75 16.78
C LYS A 133 -7.10 -8.51 16.10
N PHE A 134 -6.25 -9.20 16.86
CA PHE A 134 -5.19 -10.03 16.30
C PHE A 134 -5.76 -11.23 15.54
N LYS A 135 -6.74 -11.93 16.12
CA LYS A 135 -7.42 -13.06 15.46
C LYS A 135 -8.16 -12.62 14.19
N GLU A 136 -8.92 -11.52 14.26
CA GLU A 136 -9.58 -10.94 13.08
C GLU A 136 -8.57 -10.54 11.99
N PHE A 137 -7.43 -9.97 12.38
CA PHE A 137 -6.35 -9.63 11.45
C PHE A 137 -5.76 -10.88 10.78
N LYS A 138 -5.52 -11.95 11.56
CA LYS A 138 -5.02 -13.23 11.05
C LYS A 138 -6.00 -13.87 10.06
N GLU A 139 -7.27 -13.98 10.43
CA GLU A 139 -8.31 -14.54 9.56
C GLU A 139 -8.45 -13.74 8.25
N LYS A 140 -8.42 -12.41 8.34
CA LYS A 140 -8.44 -11.54 7.16
C LYS A 140 -7.23 -11.79 6.25
N LYS A 141 -6.04 -11.92 6.82
CA LYS A 141 -4.81 -12.18 6.06
C LYS A 141 -4.84 -13.54 5.38
N GLU A 142 -5.25 -14.59 6.08
CA GLU A 142 -5.41 -15.92 5.50
C GLU A 142 -6.42 -15.94 4.35
N LYS A 143 -7.52 -15.18 4.49
CA LYS A 143 -8.50 -15.02 3.41
C LYS A 143 -7.90 -14.32 2.20
N GLU A 144 -7.24 -13.19 2.40
CA GLU A 144 -6.57 -12.43 1.33
C GLU A 144 -5.53 -13.29 0.60
N ASP A 145 -4.74 -14.09 1.32
CA ASP A 145 -3.74 -14.99 0.75
C ASP A 145 -4.37 -16.12 -0.08
N LYS A 146 -5.48 -16.69 0.39
CA LYS A 146 -6.25 -17.70 -0.37
C LYS A 146 -6.82 -17.09 -1.65
N GLU A 147 -7.43 -15.92 -1.57
CA GLU A 147 -7.97 -15.21 -2.73
C GLU A 147 -6.86 -14.83 -3.73
N TYR A 148 -5.68 -14.44 -3.24
CA TYR A 148 -4.53 -14.14 -4.08
C TYR A 148 -4.05 -15.38 -4.84
N LYS A 149 -3.86 -16.50 -4.14
CA LYS A 149 -3.46 -17.79 -4.76
C LYS A 149 -4.49 -18.28 -5.78
N GLU A 150 -5.78 -18.05 -5.54
CA GLU A 150 -6.82 -18.38 -6.51
C GLU A 150 -6.72 -17.50 -7.77
N LYS A 151 -6.40 -16.21 -7.63
CA LYS A 151 -6.16 -15.33 -8.79
C LYS A 151 -4.91 -15.73 -9.55
N GLU A 152 -3.86 -16.09 -8.82
CA GLU A 152 -2.58 -16.55 -9.37
C GLU A 152 -2.75 -17.84 -10.19
N SER A 153 -3.55 -18.81 -9.71
CA SER A 153 -3.79 -20.06 -10.42
C SER A 153 -4.50 -19.86 -11.77
N LYS A 154 -5.32 -18.81 -11.88
CA LYS A 154 -6.07 -18.40 -13.08
C LYS A 154 -5.25 -17.58 -14.09
N LEU A 155 -3.99 -17.24 -13.79
CA LEU A 155 -3.12 -16.53 -14.72
C LEU A 155 -2.77 -17.40 -15.94
N SER A 156 -2.56 -16.76 -17.10
CA SER A 156 -1.96 -17.40 -18.27
C SER A 156 -0.50 -17.78 -18.02
N ASP A 157 0.05 -18.71 -18.78
CA ASP A 157 1.44 -19.16 -18.61
C ASP A 157 2.45 -18.02 -18.80
N GLU A 158 2.19 -17.11 -19.74
CA GLU A 158 2.99 -15.90 -19.93
C GLU A 158 2.93 -14.99 -18.70
N ALA A 159 1.74 -14.78 -18.13
CA ALA A 159 1.55 -13.94 -16.95
C ALA A 159 2.16 -14.58 -15.70
N LYS A 160 2.07 -15.89 -15.52
CA LYS A 160 2.74 -16.63 -14.43
C LYS A 160 4.25 -16.48 -14.52
N THR A 161 4.81 -16.73 -15.71
CA THR A 161 6.25 -16.56 -15.97
C THR A 161 6.71 -15.13 -15.66
N ALA A 162 5.94 -14.12 -16.05
CA ALA A 162 6.25 -12.73 -15.75
C ALA A 162 6.14 -12.43 -14.25
N HIS A 163 5.10 -12.96 -13.60
CA HIS A 163 4.88 -12.79 -12.17
C HIS A 163 6.04 -13.36 -11.34
N GLU A 164 6.48 -14.59 -11.63
CA GLU A 164 7.62 -15.23 -10.96
C GLU A 164 8.91 -14.40 -11.08
N LYS A 165 9.19 -13.87 -12.28
CA LYS A 165 10.35 -12.98 -12.49
C LYS A 165 10.24 -11.69 -11.67
N ILE A 166 9.04 -11.10 -11.61
CA ILE A 166 8.80 -9.88 -10.81
C ILE A 166 8.96 -10.18 -9.32
N GLU A 167 8.45 -11.30 -8.83
CA GLU A 167 8.62 -11.72 -7.44
C GLU A 167 10.10 -11.96 -7.09
N ALA A 168 10.85 -12.61 -7.97
CA ALA A 168 12.30 -12.79 -7.80
C ALA A 168 13.05 -11.45 -7.74
N LEU A 169 12.73 -10.51 -8.64
CA LEU A 169 13.29 -9.16 -8.61
C LEU A 169 12.92 -8.39 -7.34
N ASN A 170 11.68 -8.51 -6.88
CA ASN A 170 11.23 -7.90 -5.64
C ASN A 170 12.00 -8.47 -4.45
N LYS A 171 12.17 -9.78 -4.38
CA LYS A 171 12.96 -10.45 -3.34
C LYS A 171 14.41 -9.95 -3.34
N GLN A 172 15.07 -9.91 -4.49
CA GLN A 172 16.43 -9.37 -4.62
C GLN A 172 16.50 -7.91 -4.15
N LYS A 173 15.53 -7.08 -4.55
CA LYS A 173 15.44 -5.69 -4.09
C LYS A 173 15.29 -5.60 -2.58
N PHE A 174 14.47 -6.45 -1.96
CA PHE A 174 14.29 -6.50 -0.52
C PHE A 174 15.56 -6.95 0.21
N GLU A 175 16.29 -7.93 -0.32
CA GLU A 175 17.57 -8.40 0.23
C GLU A 175 18.61 -7.27 0.19
N ILE A 176 18.82 -6.65 -0.98
CA ILE A 176 19.73 -5.50 -1.15
C ILE A 176 19.39 -4.40 -0.14
N LEU A 177 18.11 -4.03 -0.03
CA LEU A 177 17.69 -3.02 0.93
C LEU A 177 17.89 -3.48 2.39
N GLY A 178 17.63 -4.74 2.71
CA GLY A 178 17.76 -5.30 4.06
C GLY A 178 19.17 -5.20 4.63
N ASP A 179 20.17 -5.43 3.78
CA ASP A 179 21.61 -5.42 4.11
C ASP A 179 22.15 -4.01 4.37
N LEU A 180 21.47 -2.98 3.87
CA LEU A 180 21.88 -1.58 4.12
C LEU A 180 21.70 -1.18 5.60
N SER A 181 22.58 -0.28 6.05
CA SER A 181 22.39 0.44 7.30
C SER A 181 21.18 1.38 7.22
N GLU A 182 20.56 1.70 8.35
CA GLU A 182 19.39 2.60 8.35
C GLU A 182 19.73 3.98 7.77
N LYS A 183 20.94 4.48 8.02
CA LYS A 183 21.43 5.73 7.42
C LYS A 183 21.53 5.63 5.89
N ALA A 184 22.09 4.54 5.36
CA ALA A 184 22.21 4.34 3.91
C ALA A 184 20.84 4.18 3.24
N LYS A 185 19.88 3.50 3.89
CA LYS A 185 18.50 3.43 3.41
C LYS A 185 17.86 4.82 3.36
N GLU A 186 18.07 5.64 4.39
CA GLU A 186 17.54 7.00 4.45
C GLU A 186 18.09 7.87 3.32
N GLU A 187 19.41 7.87 3.09
CA GLU A 187 20.06 8.58 1.99
C GLU A 187 19.52 8.13 0.62
N LEU A 188 19.36 6.82 0.42
CA LEU A 188 18.84 6.24 -0.81
C LEU A 188 17.36 6.61 -1.03
N PHE A 189 16.55 6.59 0.03
CA PHE A 189 15.14 7.00 -0.03
C PHE A 189 14.98 8.50 -0.23
N ASP A 190 15.87 9.34 0.31
CA ASP A 190 15.94 10.77 0.02
C ASP A 190 16.23 11.01 -1.47
N LEU A 191 17.23 10.31 -2.03
CA LEU A 191 17.55 10.37 -3.46
C LEU A 191 16.38 9.93 -4.34
N TRP A 192 15.70 8.83 -4.00
CA TRP A 192 14.56 8.37 -4.78
C TRP A 192 13.35 9.30 -4.70
N ARG A 193 13.20 10.03 -3.59
CA ARG A 193 12.18 11.08 -3.45
C ARG A 193 12.55 12.35 -4.20
N SER A 194 13.83 12.70 -4.29
CA SER A 194 14.31 13.87 -5.02
C SER A 194 14.38 13.67 -6.53
N ARG A 195 14.28 12.41 -7.01
CA ARG A 195 14.17 12.13 -8.45
C ARG A 195 13.06 12.97 -9.06
N PRO A 196 13.36 13.81 -10.07
CA PRO A 196 12.34 14.55 -10.79
C PRO A 196 11.25 13.59 -11.21
N HIS A 197 10.02 13.83 -10.75
CA HIS A 197 8.90 13.03 -11.22
C HIS A 197 8.84 13.21 -12.73
N PHE A 198 9.06 12.14 -13.49
CA PHE A 198 8.75 12.12 -14.91
C PHE A 198 7.23 12.33 -15.04
N ARG A 199 6.78 13.59 -15.12
CA ARG A 199 5.41 13.98 -15.51
C ARG A 199 5.28 13.77 -17.03
N GLY A 200 5.59 12.58 -17.51
CA GLY A 200 5.30 12.16 -18.87
C GLY A 200 3.88 11.64 -18.92
N GLY A 201 2.95 12.47 -19.38
CA GLY A 201 1.64 11.98 -19.84
C GLY A 201 0.40 12.63 -19.22
N ARG A 202 0.30 13.97 -19.23
CA ARG A 202 -1.01 14.66 -19.29
C ARG A 202 -0.87 16.13 -19.71
N HIS A 203 -0.25 16.37 -20.86
CA HIS A 203 -0.62 17.54 -21.64
C HIS A 203 -1.53 17.06 -22.77
N GLY A 204 -2.80 17.41 -22.66
CA GLY A 204 -3.70 17.38 -23.80
C GLY A 204 -3.14 18.33 -24.85
N GLY A 205 -2.72 17.78 -25.98
CA GLY A 205 -2.53 18.56 -27.19
C GLY A 205 -3.91 18.98 -27.68
N LYS A 206 -4.24 20.26 -27.49
CA LYS A 206 -5.07 20.97 -28.46
C LYS A 206 -4.15 21.28 -29.63
N HIS A 207 -4.29 20.55 -30.73
CA HIS A 207 -4.14 21.04 -32.09
C HIS A 207 -5.11 20.27 -32.96
#